data_AF-A0A9Q1BDY6-F1
#
_entry.id   AF-A0A9Q1BDY6-F1
#
_cell.length_a   1.000
_cell.length_b   1.000
_cell.length_c   1.000
_cell.angle_alpha   90.00
_cell.angle_beta   90.00
_cell.angle_gamma   90.00
#
_symmetry.space_group_name_H-M   'P 1'
#
loop_
_entity.id
_entity.type
_entity.pdbx_description
1 polymer ?
#
loop_
_entity_poly.entity_id
_entity_poly.type
_entity_poly.pdbx_seq_one_letter_code
_entity_poly.pdbx_strand_id
1 'polypeptide(L)'
;MSAYSQDFTETPGTSAELGRRQVRQVYLITYSQADHDKVPTRLAFAEKVVESFRHAHIEVRQWACSLEKHQKQGHHFHMAVKLEGLHRWLAVKNYLSAQYGLICHFSSLHSSYYTAWKYVTKEDTEYIQSEGHPNLVNPADGRQARRARSSSHSERDSNEEQATKKRKKRLSAYEVSQIILTRGIKTRVELLAFANAQKLEGKTDLAEFIVNRGAKCFAETIQVAWEMANAQEVLERSQKTRIQLLEETAQKDCVDGCGGRWKVLAEDILRRNNIEKGGFCQAVYELLDKGRGKNRNVILIGPANCGKTFLLLPLTVIYEVFCNPATNTFAWVGVEKAEVIFLNDFRWSQQLIPWHDLLLLLEGGLVHFPAPKTHFARDLILTGDTPVFATSKHALVYIKAGAIDDVETEMMSVRWRQFILQSQIPLVEQQVISPCGHCFANFILLNMQT
;
A
#
# COMPACT_ATOMS: atom_id res chain seq x y z
N MET A 1 34.32 -25.31 21.33
CA MET A 1 34.95 -26.15 22.36
C MET A 1 33.87 -26.68 23.29
N SER A 2 34.01 -27.97 23.58
CA SER A 2 33.09 -28.86 24.29
C SER A 2 32.71 -28.39 25.69
N ALA A 3 31.43 -28.51 26.03
CA ALA A 3 30.97 -29.28 27.19
C ALA A 3 29.44 -29.35 27.13
N TYR A 4 28.90 -30.58 27.16
CA TYR A 4 27.54 -31.04 27.49
C TYR A 4 27.17 -32.23 26.61
N SER A 5 27.97 -33.29 26.76
CA SER A 5 27.52 -34.66 26.50
C SER A 5 27.21 -35.27 27.86
N GLN A 6 25.92 -35.36 28.19
CA GLN A 6 25.45 -36.36 29.14
C GLN A 6 24.23 -37.02 28.52
N ASP A 7 24.42 -38.30 28.18
CA ASP A 7 23.34 -39.21 27.82
C ASP A 7 22.44 -39.35 29.05
N PHE A 8 21.17 -38.94 28.92
CA PHE A 8 20.14 -39.19 29.93
C PHE A 8 19.28 -40.35 29.46
N THR A 9 19.62 -41.56 29.91
CA THR A 9 18.67 -42.65 30.05
C THR A 9 17.83 -42.37 31.30
N GLU A 10 16.60 -41.86 31.14
CA GLU A 10 15.67 -41.71 32.27
C GLU A 10 14.79 -42.96 32.44
N THR A 11 15.06 -43.68 33.52
CA THR A 11 14.13 -44.58 34.21
C THR A 11 12.91 -43.84 34.74
N PRO A 12 11.76 -44.52 34.94
CA PRO A 12 10.52 -43.87 35.37
C PRO A 12 10.60 -43.42 36.83
N GLY A 13 10.70 -42.11 37.03
CA GLY A 13 10.31 -41.40 38.25
C GLY A 13 11.27 -41.45 39.44
N THR A 14 11.95 -40.34 39.74
CA THR A 14 11.70 -39.53 40.96
C THR A 14 12.58 -38.26 41.02
N SER A 15 11.88 -37.12 41.15
CA SER A 15 12.19 -36.02 42.08
C SER A 15 13.63 -35.50 42.20
N ALA A 16 14.03 -34.60 41.30
CA ALA A 16 14.84 -33.44 41.69
C ALA A 16 14.43 -32.21 40.86
N GLU A 17 13.74 -31.27 41.53
CA GLU A 17 13.54 -29.86 41.15
C GLU A 17 12.67 -29.53 39.93
N LEU A 18 11.43 -30.03 39.95
CA LEU A 18 10.28 -29.32 39.38
C LEU A 18 10.12 -27.95 40.07
N GLY A 19 10.54 -26.87 39.40
CA GLY A 19 10.26 -25.50 39.83
C GLY A 19 8.75 -25.20 39.87
N ARG A 20 8.12 -25.49 41.01
CA ARG A 20 6.70 -25.36 41.38
C ARG A 20 6.05 -23.95 41.23
N ARG A 21 6.63 -22.97 40.53
CA ARG A 21 6.15 -21.57 40.55
C ARG A 21 6.02 -20.84 39.21
N GLN A 22 6.33 -21.43 38.06
CA GLN A 22 6.34 -20.66 36.80
C GLN A 22 5.09 -20.88 35.96
N VAL A 23 4.01 -20.21 36.37
CA VAL A 23 2.89 -19.92 35.47
C VAL A 23 3.42 -18.97 34.38
N ARG A 24 3.23 -19.32 33.11
CA ARG A 24 3.73 -18.54 31.97
C ARG A 24 2.68 -18.47 30.88
N GLN A 25 2.84 -17.46 30.05
CA GLN A 25 2.06 -17.28 28.83
C GLN A 25 2.74 -17.92 27.62
N VAL A 26 4.05 -18.17 27.70
CA VAL A 26 4.86 -18.67 26.57
C VAL A 26 5.61 -19.91 26.98
N TYR A 27 5.56 -20.93 26.12
CA TYR A 27 6.28 -22.19 26.29
C TYR A 27 6.97 -22.59 24.98
N LEU A 28 8.15 -23.18 25.12
CA LEU A 28 8.81 -23.94 24.05
C LEU A 28 8.64 -25.43 24.37
N ILE A 29 8.08 -26.18 23.43
CA ILE A 29 7.76 -27.60 23.57
C ILE A 29 8.65 -28.36 22.59
N THR A 30 9.33 -29.37 23.08
CA THR A 30 10.20 -30.22 22.27
C THR A 30 9.76 -31.66 22.39
N TYR A 31 9.49 -32.31 21.25
CA TYR A 31 9.35 -33.76 21.17
C TYR A 31 10.60 -34.35 20.52
N SER A 32 11.45 -34.94 21.35
CA SER A 32 12.75 -35.48 20.94
C SER A 32 12.63 -36.91 20.45
N GLN A 33 13.48 -37.30 19.49
CA GLN A 33 13.46 -38.63 18.88
C GLN A 33 12.06 -38.98 18.38
N ALA A 34 11.49 -38.07 17.58
CA ALA A 34 10.09 -38.13 17.21
C ALA A 34 9.76 -39.40 16.43
N ASP A 35 8.72 -40.08 16.91
CA ASP A 35 8.12 -41.24 16.26
C ASP A 35 7.19 -40.75 15.14
N HIS A 36 7.65 -40.90 13.90
CA HIS A 36 6.92 -40.44 12.71
C HIS A 36 5.67 -41.28 12.41
N ASP A 37 5.55 -42.47 12.99
CA ASP A 37 4.32 -43.27 12.87
C ASP A 37 3.19 -42.67 13.73
N LYS A 38 3.55 -42.06 14.87
CA LYS A 38 2.60 -41.35 15.75
C LYS A 38 2.33 -39.92 15.33
N VAL A 39 3.36 -39.25 14.79
CA VAL A 39 3.32 -37.83 14.44
C VAL A 39 4.07 -37.63 13.10
N PRO A 40 3.37 -37.80 11.96
CA PRO A 40 4.02 -37.79 10.65
C PRO A 40 4.37 -36.37 10.17
N THR A 41 3.73 -35.34 10.70
CA THR A 41 3.87 -33.96 10.20
C THR A 41 3.93 -32.93 11.33
N ARG A 42 4.47 -31.75 11.01
CA ARG A 42 4.47 -30.58 11.91
C ARG A 42 3.04 -30.22 12.34
N LEU A 43 2.09 -30.33 11.42
CA LEU A 43 0.68 -30.03 11.68
C LEU A 43 0.09 -31.03 12.67
N ALA A 44 0.31 -32.33 12.45
CA ALA A 44 -0.15 -33.37 13.35
C ALA A 44 0.42 -33.19 14.77
N PHE A 45 1.68 -32.75 14.90
CA PHE A 45 2.25 -32.41 16.20
C PHE A 45 1.54 -31.22 16.85
N ALA A 46 1.40 -30.13 16.09
CA ALA A 46 0.79 -28.90 16.56
C ALA A 46 -0.66 -29.10 16.99
N GLU A 47 -1.45 -29.84 16.21
CA GLU A 47 -2.85 -30.16 16.52
C GLU A 47 -2.98 -30.94 17.84
N LYS A 48 -2.15 -31.98 18.05
CA LYS A 48 -2.15 -32.75 19.31
C LYS A 48 -1.79 -31.88 20.51
N VAL A 49 -0.80 -30.99 20.36
CA VAL A 49 -0.42 -30.06 21.43
C VAL A 49 -1.54 -29.06 21.72
N VAL A 50 -2.14 -28.44 20.70
CA VAL A 50 -3.25 -27.50 20.86
C VAL A 50 -4.48 -28.16 21.47
N GLU A 51 -4.82 -29.38 21.04
CA GLU A 51 -5.91 -30.17 21.62
C GLU A 51 -5.66 -30.47 23.10
N SER A 52 -4.41 -30.78 23.46
CA SER A 52 -4.01 -31.02 24.86
C SER A 52 -4.16 -29.76 25.74
N PHE A 53 -3.89 -28.57 25.20
CA PHE A 53 -4.19 -27.31 25.89
C PHE A 53 -5.70 -27.08 26.02
N ARG A 54 -6.47 -27.35 24.96
CA ARG A 54 -7.94 -27.23 24.98
C ARG A 54 -8.57 -28.15 26.02
N HIS A 55 -8.09 -29.39 26.15
CA HIS A 55 -8.54 -30.33 27.19
C HIS A 55 -8.25 -29.81 28.62
N ALA A 56 -7.16 -29.06 28.80
CA ALA A 56 -6.85 -28.40 30.07
C ALA A 56 -7.63 -27.09 30.28
N HIS A 57 -8.61 -26.76 29.43
CA HIS A 57 -9.33 -25.49 29.39
C HIS A 57 -8.41 -24.26 29.26
N ILE A 58 -7.34 -24.41 28.47
CA ILE A 58 -6.38 -23.34 28.18
C ILE A 58 -6.48 -22.99 26.71
N GLU A 59 -6.74 -21.72 26.43
CA GLU A 59 -6.78 -21.21 25.07
C GLU A 59 -5.37 -20.88 24.56
N VAL A 60 -5.03 -21.40 23.38
CA VAL A 60 -3.80 -21.10 22.68
C VAL A 60 -4.07 -19.96 21.71
N ARG A 61 -3.44 -18.82 21.96
CA ARG A 61 -3.53 -17.63 21.11
C ARG A 61 -2.91 -17.84 19.74
N GLN A 62 -1.70 -18.37 19.74
CA GLN A 62 -0.88 -18.54 18.54
C GLN A 62 0.28 -19.50 18.82
N TRP A 63 0.77 -20.12 17.76
CA TRP A 63 1.88 -21.06 17.84
C TRP A 63 2.69 -21.11 16.54
N ALA A 64 3.92 -21.61 16.62
CA ALA A 64 4.74 -21.99 15.47
C ALA A 64 5.41 -23.33 15.74
N CYS A 65 5.52 -24.19 14.72
CA CYS A 65 6.10 -25.52 14.83
C CYS A 65 7.10 -25.79 13.70
N SER A 66 8.26 -26.34 14.06
CA SER A 66 9.32 -26.76 13.15
C SER A 66 9.74 -28.20 13.38
N LEU A 67 10.44 -28.75 12.39
CA LEU A 67 11.07 -30.06 12.39
C LEU A 67 12.58 -29.89 12.19
N GLU A 68 13.38 -30.25 13.19
CA GLU A 68 14.85 -30.19 13.15
C GLU A 68 15.46 -31.59 13.12
N LYS A 69 16.55 -31.79 12.37
CA LYS A 69 17.32 -33.05 12.41
C LYS A 69 18.20 -33.07 13.66
N HIS A 70 18.15 -34.15 14.42
CA HIS A 70 18.99 -34.33 15.60
C HIS A 70 20.46 -34.57 15.18
N GLN A 71 21.41 -33.98 15.91
CA GLN A 71 22.86 -34.13 15.66
C GLN A 71 23.42 -35.56 15.75
N LYS A 72 22.78 -36.49 16.47
CA LYS A 72 23.25 -37.87 16.65
C LYS A 72 22.46 -38.85 15.76
N GLN A 73 21.12 -38.84 15.84
CA GLN A 73 20.19 -39.56 14.95
C GLN A 73 18.74 -39.11 15.27
N GLY A 74 17.81 -39.15 14.31
CA GLY A 74 16.39 -38.86 14.52
C GLY A 74 15.96 -37.40 14.25
N HIS A 75 14.70 -37.09 14.55
CA HIS A 75 14.11 -35.75 14.35
C HIS A 75 13.54 -35.19 15.66
N HIS A 76 13.51 -33.86 15.76
CA HIS A 76 12.88 -33.12 16.85
C HIS A 76 11.75 -32.27 16.29
N PHE A 77 10.56 -32.37 16.89
CA PHE A 77 9.58 -31.31 16.73
C PHE A 77 9.82 -30.24 17.79
N HIS A 78 9.95 -28.99 17.36
CA HIS A 78 9.95 -27.83 18.25
C HIS A 78 8.67 -27.03 18.02
N MET A 79 8.03 -26.58 19.09
CA MET A 79 6.85 -25.76 19.01
C MET A 79 6.88 -24.62 20.03
N ALA A 80 6.72 -23.39 19.56
CA ALA A 80 6.54 -22.22 20.40
C ALA A 80 5.05 -21.97 20.53
N VAL A 81 4.57 -21.79 21.76
CA VAL A 81 3.15 -21.58 22.05
C VAL A 81 2.99 -20.32 22.89
N LYS A 82 2.02 -19.47 22.54
CA LYS A 82 1.53 -18.37 23.37
C LYS A 82 0.09 -18.64 23.77
N LEU A 83 -0.19 -18.48 25.05
CA LEU A 83 -1.49 -18.72 25.67
C LEU A 83 -2.23 -17.39 25.89
N GLU A 84 -3.55 -17.43 26.08
CA GLU A 84 -4.32 -16.20 26.34
C GLU A 84 -4.18 -15.68 27.77
N GLY A 85 -3.74 -16.55 28.69
CA GLY A 85 -3.42 -16.21 30.07
C GLY A 85 -2.13 -16.85 30.59
N LEU A 86 -1.83 -16.58 31.85
CA LEU A 86 -0.79 -17.29 32.57
C LEU A 86 -1.35 -18.66 32.99
N HIS A 87 -0.85 -19.74 32.39
CA HIS A 87 -1.24 -21.10 32.77
C HIS A 87 -0.04 -21.99 33.13
N ARG A 88 -0.32 -23.20 33.60
CA ARG A 88 0.67 -24.25 33.88
C ARG A 88 0.58 -25.33 32.81
N TRP A 89 1.71 -25.92 32.43
CA TRP A 89 1.78 -26.94 31.39
C TRP A 89 1.65 -28.38 31.89
N LEU A 90 1.65 -28.64 33.20
CA LEU A 90 1.74 -30.02 33.73
C LEU A 90 0.57 -30.90 33.30
N ALA A 91 -0.66 -30.37 33.36
CA ALA A 91 -1.86 -31.10 32.92
C ALA A 91 -1.78 -31.44 31.42
N VAL A 92 -1.26 -30.51 30.61
CA VAL A 92 -1.08 -30.67 29.16
C VAL A 92 -0.04 -31.75 28.86
N LYS A 93 1.12 -31.74 29.56
CA LYS A 93 2.15 -32.78 29.41
C LYS A 93 1.62 -34.17 29.77
N ASN A 94 0.87 -34.27 30.86
CA ASN A 94 0.29 -35.54 31.30
C ASN A 94 -0.73 -36.07 30.28
N TYR A 95 -1.55 -35.19 29.71
CA TYR A 95 -2.51 -35.56 28.66
C TYR A 95 -1.81 -36.02 27.38
N LEU A 96 -0.78 -35.30 26.91
CA LEU A 96 0.02 -35.68 25.73
C LEU A 96 0.61 -37.10 25.87
N SER A 97 1.13 -37.40 27.06
CA SER A 97 1.68 -38.72 27.39
C SER A 97 0.60 -39.80 27.46
N ALA A 98 -0.53 -39.53 28.13
CA ALA A 98 -1.58 -40.52 28.37
C ALA A 98 -2.39 -40.84 27.11
N GLN A 99 -2.73 -39.84 26.29
CA GLN A 99 -3.61 -40.01 25.13
C GLN A 99 -2.87 -40.33 23.84
N TYR A 100 -1.70 -39.73 23.63
CA TYR A 100 -0.95 -39.88 22.37
C TYR A 100 0.38 -40.61 22.55
N GLY A 101 0.77 -40.97 23.77
CA GLY A 101 2.06 -41.60 24.04
C GLY A 101 3.25 -40.68 23.77
N LEU A 102 3.05 -39.35 23.80
CA LEU A 102 4.09 -38.37 23.46
C LEU A 102 4.77 -37.82 24.71
N ILE A 103 6.06 -38.12 24.86
CA ILE A 103 6.90 -37.60 25.94
C ILE A 103 7.54 -36.28 25.49
N CYS A 104 6.86 -35.17 25.79
CA CYS A 104 7.33 -33.84 25.42
C CYS A 104 8.04 -33.12 26.57
N HIS A 105 9.10 -32.38 26.25
CA HIS A 105 9.78 -31.47 27.15
C HIS A 105 9.19 -30.05 27.02
N PHE A 106 8.86 -29.42 28.15
CA PHE A 106 8.35 -28.04 28.20
C PHE A 106 9.40 -27.13 28.82
N SER A 107 9.81 -26.10 28.10
CA SER A 107 10.76 -25.09 28.53
C SER A 107 10.09 -23.73 28.67
N SER A 108 10.42 -23.03 29.76
CA SER A 108 10.05 -21.62 30.02
C SER A 108 11.23 -20.66 29.88
N LEU A 109 12.31 -21.08 29.22
CA LEU A 109 13.54 -20.27 29.06
C LEU A 109 13.31 -18.95 28.31
N HIS A 110 12.30 -18.91 27.43
CA HIS A 110 11.99 -17.76 26.60
C HIS A 110 11.07 -16.78 27.34
N SER A 111 11.51 -15.53 27.49
CA SER A 111 10.76 -14.47 28.18
C SER A 111 9.67 -13.83 27.32
N SER A 112 9.74 -13.99 26.00
CA SER A 112 8.73 -13.52 25.06
C SER A 112 8.47 -14.52 23.95
N TYR A 113 7.29 -14.44 23.36
CA TYR A 113 6.91 -15.30 22.25
C TYR A 113 7.85 -15.14 21.05
N TYR A 114 8.28 -13.91 20.73
CA TYR A 114 9.26 -13.69 19.66
C TYR A 114 10.57 -14.47 19.87
N THR A 115 11.08 -14.56 21.10
CA THR A 115 12.32 -15.33 21.35
C THR A 115 12.12 -16.83 21.19
N ALA A 116 10.96 -17.36 21.60
CA ALA A 116 10.60 -18.76 21.39
C ALA A 116 10.36 -19.06 19.89
N TRP A 117 9.59 -18.21 19.22
CA TRP A 117 9.34 -18.29 17.77
C TRP A 117 10.64 -18.25 16.98
N LYS A 118 11.57 -17.35 17.32
CA LYS A 118 12.88 -17.27 16.66
C LYS A 118 13.73 -18.51 16.88
N TYR A 119 13.60 -19.15 18.04
CA TYR A 119 14.28 -20.41 18.32
C TYR A 119 13.71 -21.53 17.43
N VAL A 120 12.39 -21.63 17.31
CA VAL A 120 11.71 -22.64 16.49
C VAL A 120 11.99 -22.46 14.99
N THR A 121 12.05 -21.22 14.51
CA THR A 121 12.17 -20.88 13.08
C THR A 121 13.61 -20.68 12.60
N LYS A 122 14.62 -20.98 13.43
CA LYS A 122 16.04 -20.68 13.15
C LYS A 122 16.64 -21.50 12.01
N GLU A 123 16.20 -22.74 11.84
CA GLU A 123 16.84 -23.76 10.98
C GLU A 123 15.87 -24.37 9.96
N ASP A 124 14.60 -24.54 10.33
CA ASP A 124 13.59 -25.09 9.44
C ASP A 124 12.99 -23.99 8.56
N THR A 125 13.11 -24.12 7.24
CA THR A 125 12.50 -23.20 6.26
C THR A 125 11.03 -23.50 5.98
N GLU A 126 10.55 -24.68 6.39
CA GLU A 126 9.18 -25.16 6.18
C GLU A 126 8.38 -25.20 7.49
N TYR A 127 8.76 -24.38 8.47
CA TYR A 127 8.00 -24.24 9.70
C TYR A 127 6.56 -23.81 9.38
N ILE A 128 5.63 -24.27 10.19
CA ILE A 128 4.21 -23.89 10.12
C ILE A 128 3.83 -23.06 11.34
N GLN A 129 2.74 -22.31 11.25
CA GLN A 129 2.27 -21.45 12.32
C GLN A 129 0.76 -21.33 12.29
N SER A 130 0.17 -20.92 13.42
CA SER A 130 -1.27 -20.79 13.57
C SER A 130 -1.88 -19.79 12.59
N GLU A 131 -3.16 -19.96 12.29
CA GLU A 131 -3.94 -18.96 11.55
C GLU A 131 -3.92 -17.60 12.29
N GLY A 132 -3.86 -16.49 11.54
CA GLY A 132 -3.82 -15.14 12.12
C GLY A 132 -2.52 -14.80 12.88
N HIS A 133 -1.46 -15.62 12.78
CA HIS A 133 -0.21 -15.39 13.50
C HIS A 133 0.44 -14.04 13.16
N PRO A 134 0.90 -13.26 14.18
CA PRO A 134 1.52 -11.96 13.95
C PRO A 134 2.81 -12.11 13.13
N ASN A 135 3.06 -11.19 12.20
CA ASN A 135 4.23 -11.36 11.33
C ASN A 135 5.52 -10.90 12.02
N LEU A 136 6.39 -11.86 12.35
CA LEU A 136 7.63 -11.65 13.10
C LEU A 136 8.89 -11.74 12.22
N VAL A 137 8.74 -12.07 10.93
CA VAL A 137 9.85 -12.21 9.97
C VAL A 137 10.42 -10.85 9.58
N ASN A 138 11.76 -10.73 9.54
CA ASN A 138 12.44 -9.56 8.95
C ASN A 138 12.71 -9.81 7.45
N PRO A 139 12.50 -8.83 6.56
CA PRO A 139 12.94 -8.92 5.17
C PRO A 139 14.47 -9.11 5.11
N ALA A 140 14.90 -10.17 4.43
CA ALA A 140 16.30 -10.55 4.19
C ALA A 140 17.25 -10.49 5.42
N ASP A 141 17.14 -11.44 6.35
CA ASP A 141 18.31 -11.80 7.17
C ASP A 141 19.29 -12.52 6.22
N GLY A 142 20.22 -11.76 5.62
CA GLY A 142 21.26 -12.20 4.67
C GLY A 142 22.29 -13.20 5.23
N ARG A 143 21.85 -14.11 6.09
CA ARG A 143 22.65 -15.20 6.67
C ARG A 143 22.81 -16.39 5.74
N GLN A 144 21.94 -16.52 4.73
CA GLN A 144 22.05 -17.62 3.76
C GLN A 144 23.27 -17.45 2.82
N ALA A 145 23.70 -16.21 2.50
CA ALA A 145 24.86 -15.98 1.64
C ALA A 145 26.22 -15.99 2.39
N ARG A 146 26.26 -15.74 3.70
CA ARG A 146 27.52 -15.63 4.47
C ARG A 146 28.05 -16.96 5.00
N ARG A 147 27.20 -17.97 5.20
CA ARG A 147 27.64 -19.30 5.67
C ARG A 147 28.40 -20.10 4.61
N ALA A 148 28.24 -19.77 3.33
CA ALA A 148 28.93 -20.45 2.23
C ALA A 148 30.37 -19.95 1.98
N ARG A 149 30.81 -18.85 2.63
CA ARG A 149 32.12 -18.22 2.36
C ARG A 149 33.14 -18.31 3.49
N SER A 150 32.80 -18.94 4.63
CA SER A 150 33.70 -19.00 5.79
C SER A 150 34.26 -20.40 6.09
N SER A 151 34.13 -21.36 5.18
CA SER A 151 34.71 -22.71 5.32
C SER A 151 36.11 -22.85 4.73
N SER A 152 36.81 -21.74 4.45
CA SER A 152 38.17 -21.76 3.93
C SER A 152 38.97 -20.54 4.39
N HIS A 153 39.40 -20.51 5.65
CA HIS A 153 40.79 -20.21 6.01
C HIS A 153 41.04 -20.25 7.53
N SER A 154 41.92 -21.20 7.87
CA SER A 154 42.96 -21.20 8.91
C SER A 154 42.61 -21.04 10.39
N GLU A 155 43.13 -22.05 11.10
CA GLU A 155 43.31 -22.23 12.54
C GLU A 155 44.31 -21.24 13.18
N ARG A 156 44.28 -21.20 14.53
CA ARG A 156 45.22 -20.61 15.53
C ARG A 156 45.07 -19.08 15.70
N ASP A 157 44.94 -18.50 16.89
CA ASP A 157 45.42 -18.87 18.23
C ASP A 157 44.42 -18.54 19.35
N SER A 158 44.56 -19.27 20.44
CA SER A 158 43.95 -19.07 21.75
C SER A 158 44.56 -17.89 22.50
N ASN A 159 43.76 -16.93 22.95
CA ASN A 159 43.60 -16.56 24.37
C ASN A 159 42.73 -15.31 24.57
N GLU A 160 42.20 -15.22 25.79
CA GLU A 160 41.61 -14.05 26.48
C GLU A 160 40.12 -13.72 26.28
N GLU A 161 39.36 -14.30 27.21
CA GLU A 161 38.31 -13.67 28.00
C GLU A 161 38.20 -12.14 27.90
N GLN A 162 37.45 -11.65 26.92
CA GLN A 162 36.61 -10.47 27.10
C GLN A 162 35.26 -10.69 26.41
N ALA A 163 34.27 -11.08 27.21
CA ALA A 163 32.86 -11.08 26.83
C ALA A 163 32.39 -9.63 26.60
N THR A 164 32.74 -9.08 25.44
CA THR A 164 32.10 -7.86 24.93
C THR A 164 30.63 -8.18 24.68
N LYS A 165 29.75 -7.55 25.46
CA LYS A 165 28.29 -7.55 25.25
C LYS A 165 28.03 -7.22 23.77
N LYS A 166 27.71 -8.22 22.94
CA LYS A 166 27.33 -8.03 21.53
C LYS A 166 26.20 -7.00 21.48
N ARG A 167 26.51 -5.76 21.10
CA ARG A 167 25.52 -4.69 20.90
C ARG A 167 24.48 -5.23 19.92
N LYS A 168 23.23 -5.28 20.36
CA LYS A 168 22.06 -5.70 19.55
C LYS A 168 22.06 -4.81 18.29
N LYS A 169 22.22 -5.42 17.11
CA LYS A 169 22.25 -4.68 15.83
C LYS A 169 20.92 -3.93 15.68
N ARG A 170 20.97 -2.60 15.61
CA ARG A 170 19.79 -1.76 15.40
C ARG A 170 19.36 -1.82 13.94
N LEU A 171 18.05 -1.73 13.69
CA LEU A 171 17.53 -1.59 12.33
C LEU A 171 18.08 -0.32 11.68
N SER A 172 18.47 -0.44 10.42
CA SER A 172 18.84 0.67 9.55
C SER A 172 17.60 1.24 8.85
N ALA A 173 17.70 2.46 8.32
CA ALA A 173 16.64 3.06 7.52
C ALA A 173 16.29 2.21 6.28
N TYR A 174 17.30 1.57 5.68
CA TYR A 174 17.12 0.67 4.55
C TYR A 174 16.35 -0.61 4.93
N GLU A 175 16.68 -1.25 6.05
CA GLU A 175 15.91 -2.42 6.52
C GLU A 175 14.44 -2.03 6.80
N VAL A 176 14.21 -0.81 7.30
CA VAL A 176 12.84 -0.30 7.51
C VAL A 176 12.13 0.03 6.19
N SER A 177 12.82 0.56 5.17
CA SER A 177 12.20 0.79 3.86
C SER A 177 11.77 -0.51 3.20
N GLN A 178 12.55 -1.59 3.35
CA GLN A 178 12.15 -2.93 2.88
C GLN A 178 10.92 -3.46 3.62
N ILE A 179 10.83 -3.24 4.94
CA ILE A 179 9.62 -3.56 5.72
C ILE A 179 8.41 -2.78 5.19
N ILE A 180 8.58 -1.48 4.95
CA ILE A 180 7.50 -0.60 4.45
C ILE A 180 6.96 -1.13 3.12
N LEU A 181 7.84 -1.44 2.17
CA LEU A 181 7.45 -1.95 0.85
C LEU A 181 6.80 -3.34 0.93
N THR A 182 7.44 -4.28 1.62
CA THR A 182 6.95 -5.67 1.75
C THR A 182 5.57 -5.72 2.42
N ARG A 183 5.25 -4.74 3.28
CA ARG A 183 4.00 -4.68 4.03
C ARG A 183 2.96 -3.73 3.44
N GLY A 184 3.29 -3.03 2.36
CA GLY A 184 2.38 -2.03 1.79
C GLY A 184 2.08 -0.87 2.74
N ILE A 185 2.98 -0.53 3.68
CA ILE A 185 2.77 0.56 4.64
C ILE A 185 2.86 1.90 3.90
N LYS A 186 1.78 2.68 3.90
CA LYS A 186 1.69 3.99 3.25
C LYS A 186 1.76 5.14 4.24
N THR A 187 1.39 4.91 5.50
CA THR A 187 1.26 5.99 6.49
C THR A 187 2.09 5.76 7.75
N ARG A 188 2.40 6.87 8.44
CA ARG A 188 3.06 6.81 9.75
C ARG A 188 2.22 6.04 10.78
N VAL A 189 0.90 6.15 10.72
CA VAL A 189 -0.02 5.48 11.64
C VAL A 189 0.04 3.97 11.46
N GLU A 190 0.02 3.49 10.22
CA GLU A 190 0.20 2.07 9.91
C GLU A 190 1.55 1.54 10.42
N LEU A 191 2.64 2.30 10.24
CA LEU A 191 3.96 1.90 10.74
C LEU A 191 3.99 1.80 12.27
N LEU A 192 3.35 2.75 12.97
CA LEU A 192 3.24 2.73 14.43
C LEU A 192 2.41 1.55 14.91
N ALA A 193 1.27 1.27 14.27
CA ALA A 193 0.42 0.14 14.57
C ALA A 193 1.19 -1.19 14.40
N PHE A 194 1.93 -1.33 13.29
CA PHE A 194 2.76 -2.50 13.01
C PHE A 194 3.90 -2.67 14.03
N ALA A 195 4.57 -1.58 14.41
CA ALA A 195 5.61 -1.61 15.43
C ALA A 195 5.07 -2.00 16.80
N ASN A 196 3.88 -1.50 17.16
CA ASN A 196 3.23 -1.85 18.43
C ASN A 196 2.82 -3.34 18.45
N ALA A 197 2.27 -3.86 17.35
CA ALA A 197 1.94 -5.28 17.23
C ALA A 197 3.19 -6.16 17.45
N GLN A 198 4.31 -5.84 16.80
CA GLN A 198 5.57 -6.56 17.02
C GLN A 198 6.10 -6.42 18.46
N LYS A 199 5.97 -5.23 19.06
CA LYS A 199 6.37 -4.98 20.46
C LYS A 199 5.59 -5.84 21.44
N LEU A 200 4.29 -6.02 21.24
CA LEU A 200 3.43 -6.89 22.06
C LEU A 200 3.86 -8.36 22.00
N GLU A 201 4.53 -8.76 20.93
CA GLU A 201 5.13 -10.10 20.79
C GLU A 201 6.56 -10.19 21.33
N GLY A 202 7.12 -9.07 21.80
CA GLY A 202 8.48 -8.95 22.33
C GLY A 202 9.55 -8.64 21.28
N LYS A 203 9.15 -8.31 20.04
CA LYS A 203 10.05 -7.81 18.99
C LYS A 203 10.06 -6.29 19.03
N THR A 204 11.11 -5.74 19.63
CA THR A 204 11.21 -4.30 19.95
C THR A 204 12.06 -3.49 18.96
N ASP A 205 12.69 -4.12 17.98
CA ASP A 205 13.66 -3.48 17.07
C ASP A 205 13.05 -2.30 16.28
N LEU A 206 11.86 -2.48 15.72
CA LEU A 206 11.15 -1.42 14.99
C LEU A 206 10.65 -0.32 15.93
N ALA A 207 10.14 -0.66 17.11
CA ALA A 207 9.70 0.32 18.10
C ALA A 207 10.88 1.15 18.64
N GLU A 208 12.02 0.52 18.91
CA GLU A 208 13.26 1.20 19.28
C GLU A 208 13.75 2.10 18.14
N PHE A 209 13.70 1.64 16.89
CA PHE A 209 14.02 2.48 15.74
C PHE A 209 13.11 3.70 15.66
N ILE A 210 11.81 3.53 15.92
CA ILE A 210 10.82 4.61 15.90
C ILE A 210 11.09 5.67 16.95
N VAL A 211 11.27 5.25 18.20
CA VAL A 211 11.48 6.18 19.33
C VAL A 211 12.80 6.95 19.20
N ASN A 212 13.83 6.33 18.63
CA ASN A 212 15.15 6.93 18.51
C ASN A 212 15.30 7.91 17.34
N ARG A 213 14.30 8.06 16.47
CA ARG A 213 14.33 9.05 15.37
C ARG A 213 13.12 9.97 15.45
N GLY A 214 13.26 11.18 14.90
CA GLY A 214 12.16 12.16 14.87
C GLY A 214 11.07 11.78 13.86
N ALA A 215 9.85 12.31 14.07
CA ALA A 215 8.69 12.08 13.19
C ALA A 215 8.98 12.38 11.71
N LYS A 216 9.77 13.42 11.43
CA LYS A 216 10.19 13.83 10.09
C LYS A 216 10.96 12.73 9.35
N CYS A 217 11.89 12.06 10.02
CA CYS A 217 12.70 11.01 9.41
C CYS A 217 11.85 9.82 8.91
N PHE A 218 10.73 9.51 9.58
CA PHE A 218 9.83 8.45 9.14
C PHE A 218 9.00 8.83 7.93
N ALA A 219 8.47 10.05 7.93
CA ALA A 219 7.75 10.56 6.77
C ALA A 219 8.67 10.50 5.53
N GLU A 220 9.90 10.96 5.66
CA GLU A 220 10.92 10.87 4.61
C GLU A 220 11.25 9.42 4.24
N THR A 221 11.41 8.51 5.22
CA THR A 221 11.73 7.10 4.92
C THR A 221 10.61 6.40 4.15
N ILE A 222 9.35 6.64 4.53
CA ILE A 222 8.18 6.09 3.81
C ILE A 222 8.13 6.68 2.40
N GLN A 223 8.27 8.00 2.28
CA GLN A 223 8.25 8.70 1.01
C GLN A 223 9.35 8.17 0.07
N VAL A 224 10.61 8.19 0.51
CA VAL A 224 11.76 7.72 -0.28
C VAL A 224 11.62 6.24 -0.66
N ALA A 225 11.08 5.40 0.24
CA ALA A 225 10.87 3.98 -0.07
C ALA A 225 9.93 3.80 -1.28
N TRP A 226 8.79 4.51 -1.29
CA TRP A 226 7.82 4.43 -2.39
C TRP A 226 8.27 5.18 -3.64
N GLU A 227 8.94 6.32 -3.49
CA GLU A 227 9.54 7.04 -4.61
C GLU A 227 10.58 6.17 -5.33
N MET A 228 11.45 5.48 -4.59
CA MET A 228 12.42 4.55 -5.18
C MET A 228 11.74 3.34 -5.82
N ALA A 229 10.72 2.76 -5.18
CA ALA A 229 10.02 1.59 -5.71
C ALA A 229 9.25 1.91 -7.00
N ASN A 230 8.66 3.10 -7.08
CA ASN A 230 7.84 3.53 -8.22
C ASN A 230 8.62 4.39 -9.23
N ALA A 231 9.90 4.66 -8.99
CA ALA A 231 10.71 5.57 -9.82
C ALA A 231 10.70 5.16 -11.29
N GLN A 232 10.80 3.85 -11.56
CA GLN A 232 10.81 3.33 -12.92
C GLN A 232 9.45 3.53 -13.60
N GLU A 233 8.35 3.24 -12.91
CA GLU A 233 6.99 3.45 -13.44
C GLU A 233 6.72 4.94 -13.70
N VAL A 234 7.13 5.83 -12.80
CA VAL A 234 7.00 7.28 -12.95
C VAL A 234 7.84 7.78 -14.12
N LEU A 235 9.06 7.28 -14.28
CA LEU A 235 9.94 7.63 -15.40
C LEU A 235 9.35 7.17 -16.74
N GLU A 236 8.90 5.92 -16.82
CA GLU A 236 8.24 5.37 -18.02
C GLU A 236 6.98 6.16 -18.37
N ARG A 237 6.16 6.52 -17.37
CA ARG A 237 4.98 7.36 -17.57
C ARG A 237 5.35 8.75 -18.08
N SER A 238 6.39 9.37 -17.53
CA SER A 238 6.83 10.73 -17.93
C SER A 238 7.31 10.83 -19.38
N GLN A 239 7.70 9.70 -19.99
CA GLN A 239 8.11 9.62 -21.39
C GLN A 239 6.93 9.41 -22.34
N LYS A 240 5.74 9.12 -21.82
CA LYS A 240 4.54 8.88 -22.63
C LYS A 240 3.80 10.16 -22.89
N THR A 241 3.29 10.28 -24.11
CA THR A 241 2.32 11.33 -24.45
C THR A 241 0.96 11.01 -23.85
N ARG A 242 0.09 12.03 -23.74
CA ARG A 242 -1.29 11.84 -23.27
C ARG A 242 -2.09 10.90 -24.18
N ILE A 243 -1.78 10.87 -25.47
CA ILE A 243 -2.40 9.95 -26.44
C ILE A 243 -1.92 8.51 -26.21
N GLN A 244 -0.63 8.28 -25.99
CA GLN A 244 -0.13 6.94 -25.65
C GLN A 244 -0.76 6.40 -24.36
N LEU A 245 -0.93 7.26 -23.33
CA LEU A 245 -1.65 6.88 -22.11
C LEU A 245 -3.13 6.53 -22.38
N LEU A 246 -3.77 7.22 -23.32
CA LEU A 246 -5.13 6.92 -23.76
C LEU A 246 -5.17 5.56 -24.46
N GLU A 247 -4.27 5.30 -25.41
CA GLU A 247 -4.15 4.05 -26.17
C GLU A 247 -3.87 2.86 -25.26
N GLU A 248 -2.91 2.97 -24.34
CA GLU A 248 -2.63 1.93 -23.35
C GLU A 248 -3.84 1.65 -22.47
N THR A 249 -4.60 2.68 -22.11
CA THR A 249 -5.82 2.51 -21.32
C THR A 249 -6.95 1.87 -22.11
N ALA A 250 -7.01 2.08 -23.43
CA ALA A 250 -7.95 1.38 -24.31
C ALA A 250 -7.72 -0.13 -24.37
N GLN A 251 -6.48 -0.59 -24.13
CA GLN A 251 -6.12 -2.01 -24.11
C GLN A 251 -6.35 -2.70 -22.76
N LYS A 252 -6.53 -1.94 -21.68
CA LYS A 252 -6.83 -2.47 -20.34
C LYS A 252 -8.26 -3.00 -20.27
N ASP A 253 -8.56 -3.77 -19.23
CA ASP A 253 -9.93 -4.21 -18.97
C ASP A 253 -10.84 -3.07 -18.52
N CYS A 254 -12.13 -3.27 -18.75
CA CYS A 254 -13.16 -2.41 -18.22
C CYS A 254 -13.20 -2.50 -16.69
N VAL A 255 -13.49 -1.38 -16.01
CA VAL A 255 -13.69 -1.39 -14.55
C VAL A 255 -14.85 -2.30 -14.16
N ASP A 256 -14.73 -2.97 -13.01
CA ASP A 256 -15.73 -3.90 -12.49
C ASP A 256 -17.13 -3.30 -12.51
N GLY A 257 -18.08 -4.07 -13.03
CA GLY A 257 -19.48 -3.67 -13.13
C GLY A 257 -19.82 -2.66 -14.23
N CYS A 258 -18.84 -2.10 -14.96
CA CYS A 258 -19.14 -1.23 -16.09
C CYS A 258 -19.59 -2.03 -17.31
N GLY A 259 -18.85 -3.06 -17.75
CA GLY A 259 -19.24 -3.93 -18.87
C GLY A 259 -19.58 -3.18 -20.16
N GLY A 260 -18.88 -2.08 -20.46
CA GLY A 260 -19.16 -1.25 -21.64
C GLY A 260 -20.28 -0.22 -21.45
N ARG A 261 -21.04 -0.26 -20.35
CA ARG A 261 -22.23 0.60 -20.15
C ARG A 261 -21.89 2.08 -20.10
N TRP A 262 -20.70 2.46 -19.64
CA TRP A 262 -20.28 3.87 -19.65
C TRP A 262 -20.36 4.47 -21.07
N LYS A 263 -19.87 3.73 -22.07
CA LYS A 263 -19.87 4.17 -23.48
C LYS A 263 -21.29 4.34 -24.01
N VAL A 264 -22.18 3.39 -23.71
CA VAL A 264 -23.59 3.42 -24.13
C VAL A 264 -24.30 4.65 -23.56
N LEU A 265 -24.10 4.94 -22.28
CA LEU A 265 -24.69 6.13 -21.64
C LEU A 265 -24.08 7.43 -22.17
N ALA A 266 -22.78 7.47 -22.43
CA ALA A 266 -22.13 8.63 -23.03
C ALA A 266 -22.73 8.96 -24.42
N GLU A 267 -22.92 7.95 -25.26
CA GLU A 267 -23.58 8.09 -26.57
C GLU A 267 -25.02 8.58 -26.44
N ASP A 268 -25.76 8.06 -25.48
CA ASP A 268 -27.14 8.49 -25.21
C ASP A 268 -27.20 9.96 -24.75
N ILE A 269 -26.29 10.38 -23.86
CA ILE A 269 -26.18 11.78 -23.41
C ILE A 269 -25.91 12.71 -24.58
N LEU A 270 -24.95 12.39 -25.45
CA LEU A 270 -24.66 13.23 -26.63
C LEU A 270 -25.87 13.30 -27.57
N ARG A 271 -26.51 12.16 -27.84
CA ARG A 271 -27.70 12.08 -28.70
C ARG A 271 -28.86 12.91 -28.17
N ARG A 272 -29.18 12.80 -26.88
CA ARG A 272 -30.25 13.59 -26.21
C ARG A 272 -30.04 15.10 -26.29
N ASN A 273 -28.79 15.53 -26.46
CA ASN A 273 -28.41 16.94 -26.53
C ASN A 273 -28.10 17.40 -27.96
N ASN A 274 -28.37 16.59 -28.98
CA ASN A 274 -28.04 16.86 -30.38
C ASN A 274 -26.56 17.21 -30.60
N ILE A 275 -25.67 16.59 -29.82
CA ILE A 275 -24.23 16.74 -29.98
C ILE A 275 -23.73 15.61 -30.87
N GLU A 276 -23.07 15.97 -31.98
CA GLU A 276 -22.44 14.99 -32.85
C GLU A 276 -21.30 14.27 -32.10
N LYS A 277 -21.39 12.95 -32.02
CA LYS A 277 -20.39 12.10 -31.36
C LYS A 277 -18.98 12.33 -31.91
N GLY A 278 -18.83 12.37 -33.24
CA GLY A 278 -17.55 12.60 -33.92
C GLY A 278 -16.93 13.94 -33.52
N GLY A 279 -17.71 15.02 -33.60
CA GLY A 279 -17.27 16.36 -33.19
C GLY A 279 -16.83 16.44 -31.73
N PHE A 280 -17.56 15.80 -30.81
CA PHE A 280 -17.15 15.71 -29.40
C PHE A 280 -15.85 14.92 -29.22
N CYS A 281 -15.74 13.73 -29.81
CA CYS A 281 -14.55 12.88 -29.68
C CYS A 281 -13.32 13.57 -30.27
N GLN A 282 -13.45 14.22 -31.43
CA GLN A 282 -12.39 14.99 -32.08
C GLN A 282 -11.92 16.15 -31.20
N ALA A 283 -12.84 16.87 -30.55
CA ALA A 283 -12.48 17.96 -29.65
C ALA A 283 -11.68 17.48 -28.44
N VAL A 284 -12.08 16.36 -27.84
CA VAL A 284 -11.36 15.76 -26.71
C VAL A 284 -9.99 15.24 -27.16
N TYR A 285 -9.92 14.51 -28.27
CA TYR A 285 -8.68 13.96 -28.81
C TYR A 285 -7.68 15.07 -29.16
N GLU A 286 -8.11 16.07 -29.93
CA GLU A 286 -7.25 17.18 -30.35
C GLU A 286 -6.71 17.98 -29.17
N LEU A 287 -7.53 18.16 -28.13
CA LEU A 287 -7.11 18.83 -26.92
C LEU A 287 -6.06 17.98 -26.16
N LEU A 288 -6.24 16.66 -26.06
CA LEU A 288 -5.25 15.77 -25.44
C LEU A 288 -3.93 15.71 -26.23
N ASP A 289 -4.01 15.71 -27.55
CA ASP A 289 -2.85 15.66 -28.44
C ASP A 289 -2.07 16.99 -28.40
N LYS A 290 -2.73 18.08 -28.78
CA LYS A 290 -2.08 19.36 -29.05
C LYS A 290 -2.06 20.34 -27.87
N GLY A 291 -2.72 19.98 -26.77
CA GLY A 291 -2.80 20.80 -25.57
C GLY A 291 -3.72 22.01 -25.68
N ARG A 292 -3.69 22.84 -24.64
CA ARG A 292 -4.54 24.04 -24.52
C ARG A 292 -4.21 25.11 -25.56
N GLY A 293 -5.23 25.83 -26.03
CA GLY A 293 -5.10 26.95 -26.96
C GLY A 293 -6.46 27.49 -27.40
N LYS A 294 -6.46 28.53 -28.23
CA LYS A 294 -7.69 29.09 -28.80
C LYS A 294 -8.49 28.00 -29.51
N ASN A 295 -9.80 27.95 -29.25
CA ASN A 295 -10.74 26.97 -29.79
C ASN A 295 -10.32 25.50 -29.55
N ARG A 296 -9.58 25.20 -28.48
CA ARG A 296 -9.17 23.81 -28.15
C ARG A 296 -9.66 23.34 -26.79
N ASN A 297 -9.65 24.19 -25.77
CA ASN A 297 -10.12 23.79 -24.43
C ASN A 297 -11.58 23.36 -24.49
N VAL A 298 -11.98 22.34 -23.74
CA VAL A 298 -13.34 21.79 -23.83
C VAL A 298 -14.13 22.20 -22.60
N ILE A 299 -15.31 22.80 -22.80
CA ILE A 299 -16.26 23.08 -21.72
C ILE A 299 -17.62 22.49 -22.02
N LEU A 300 -18.18 21.78 -21.05
CA LEU A 300 -19.55 21.31 -21.06
C LEU A 300 -20.41 22.28 -20.25
N ILE A 301 -21.46 22.83 -20.87
CA ILE A 301 -22.32 23.86 -20.28
C ILE A 301 -23.74 23.32 -20.16
N GLY A 302 -24.38 23.48 -19.00
CA GLY A 302 -25.78 23.09 -18.84
C GLY A 302 -26.23 22.94 -17.39
N PRO A 303 -27.54 22.79 -17.14
CA PRO A 303 -28.10 22.63 -15.80
C PRO A 303 -27.58 21.37 -15.08
N ALA A 304 -27.91 21.21 -13.80
CA ALA A 304 -27.59 19.98 -13.08
C ALA A 304 -28.23 18.76 -13.76
N ASN A 305 -27.62 17.58 -13.57
CA ASN A 305 -28.15 16.28 -14.03
C ASN A 305 -28.24 16.08 -15.54
N CYS A 306 -27.52 16.83 -16.37
CA CYS A 306 -27.44 16.58 -17.82
C CYS A 306 -26.24 15.72 -18.26
N GLY A 307 -25.45 15.17 -17.32
CA GLY A 307 -24.35 14.25 -17.65
C GLY A 307 -22.98 14.90 -17.91
N LYS A 308 -22.80 16.20 -17.66
CA LYS A 308 -21.52 16.92 -17.89
C LYS A 308 -20.33 16.27 -17.18
N THR A 309 -20.42 16.14 -15.85
CA THR A 309 -19.34 15.54 -15.06
C THR A 309 -19.11 14.10 -15.48
N PHE A 310 -20.18 13.33 -15.74
CA PHE A 310 -20.09 11.93 -16.16
C PHE A 310 -19.25 11.73 -17.44
N LEU A 311 -19.40 12.61 -18.44
CA LEU A 311 -18.66 12.52 -19.70
C LEU A 311 -17.15 12.74 -19.54
N LEU A 312 -16.73 13.57 -18.59
CA LEU A 312 -15.33 13.96 -18.40
C LEU A 312 -14.64 13.29 -17.19
N LEU A 313 -15.40 12.69 -16.28
CA LEU A 313 -14.87 12.04 -15.08
C LEU A 313 -13.85 10.91 -15.40
N PRO A 314 -13.94 10.16 -16.51
CA PRO A 314 -12.90 9.19 -16.85
C PRO A 314 -11.49 9.79 -17.02
N LEU A 315 -11.35 11.10 -17.26
CA LEU A 315 -10.03 11.75 -17.27
C LEU A 315 -9.28 11.52 -15.94
N THR A 316 -9.99 11.51 -14.81
CA THR A 316 -9.38 11.35 -13.47
C THR A 316 -8.90 9.94 -13.16
N VAL A 317 -9.20 8.96 -14.02
CA VAL A 317 -8.71 7.58 -13.88
C VAL A 317 -7.66 7.22 -14.92
N ILE A 318 -7.50 8.04 -15.97
CA ILE A 318 -6.50 7.85 -17.02
C ILE A 318 -5.25 8.68 -16.71
N TYR A 319 -5.45 9.93 -16.26
CA TYR A 319 -4.41 10.94 -16.15
C TYR A 319 -4.16 11.38 -14.71
N GLU A 320 -2.98 11.96 -14.48
CA GLU A 320 -2.71 12.79 -13.30
C GLU A 320 -3.42 14.14 -13.48
N VAL A 321 -4.55 14.31 -12.79
CA VAL A 321 -5.45 15.45 -13.00
C VAL A 321 -5.35 16.47 -11.88
N PHE A 322 -5.11 17.72 -12.23
CA PHE A 322 -5.38 18.84 -11.32
C PHE A 322 -6.89 19.15 -11.34
N CYS A 323 -7.57 18.80 -10.26
CA CYS A 323 -9.01 19.03 -10.10
C CYS A 323 -9.25 20.25 -9.23
N ASN A 324 -10.02 21.22 -9.73
CA ASN A 324 -10.54 22.40 -9.04
C ASN A 324 -9.57 23.10 -8.05
N PRO A 325 -9.13 24.32 -8.35
CA PRO A 325 -8.25 25.04 -7.44
C PRO A 325 -8.93 25.31 -6.08
N ALA A 326 -8.14 25.20 -5.01
CA ALA A 326 -8.63 25.46 -3.66
C ALA A 326 -9.00 26.94 -3.47
N THR A 327 -9.77 27.29 -2.44
CA THR A 327 -10.15 28.68 -2.17
C THR A 327 -9.11 29.47 -1.35
N ASN A 328 -7.85 29.01 -1.32
CA ASN A 328 -6.78 29.60 -0.50
C ASN A 328 -5.76 30.34 -1.37
N THR A 329 -4.79 31.02 -0.73
CA THR A 329 -3.75 31.81 -1.42
C THR A 329 -2.88 30.99 -2.39
N PHE A 330 -2.81 29.67 -2.22
CA PHE A 330 -1.98 28.76 -3.00
C PHE A 330 -2.85 27.74 -3.75
N ALA A 331 -3.96 28.24 -4.31
CA ALA A 331 -5.04 27.49 -4.92
C ALA A 331 -4.61 26.51 -6.01
N TRP A 332 -3.51 26.83 -6.70
CA TRP A 332 -3.02 26.13 -7.90
C TRP A 332 -1.79 25.25 -7.63
N VAL A 333 -1.42 25.01 -6.37
CA VAL A 333 -0.28 24.12 -6.04
C VAL A 333 -0.53 22.71 -6.57
N GLY A 334 0.42 22.17 -7.32
CA GLY A 334 0.35 20.85 -7.93
C GLY A 334 -0.08 20.88 -9.40
N VAL A 335 -0.55 22.02 -9.92
CA VAL A 335 -0.92 22.16 -11.35
C VAL A 335 0.27 21.88 -12.27
N GLU A 336 1.50 22.15 -11.81
CA GLU A 336 2.73 21.95 -12.56
C GLU A 336 3.06 20.46 -12.84
N LYS A 337 2.44 19.56 -12.07
CA LYS A 337 2.62 18.10 -12.22
C LYS A 337 1.49 17.44 -12.99
N ALA A 338 0.45 18.20 -13.34
CA ALA A 338 -0.74 17.65 -13.94
C ALA A 338 -0.58 17.40 -15.44
N GLU A 339 -1.02 16.23 -15.87
CA GLU A 339 -1.16 15.88 -17.28
C GLU A 339 -2.41 16.53 -17.89
N VAL A 340 -3.45 16.75 -17.07
CA VAL A 340 -4.72 17.38 -17.46
C VAL A 340 -5.24 18.27 -16.34
N ILE A 341 -5.84 19.41 -16.69
CA ILE A 341 -6.60 20.26 -15.77
C ILE A 341 -8.09 19.97 -15.96
N PHE A 342 -8.79 19.63 -14.87
CA PHE A 342 -10.23 19.42 -14.88
C PHE A 342 -10.94 20.37 -13.90
N LEU A 343 -11.63 21.37 -14.45
CA LEU A 343 -12.40 22.36 -13.70
C LEU A 343 -13.88 21.93 -13.65
N ASN A 344 -14.24 21.10 -12.67
CA ASN A 344 -15.58 20.52 -12.54
C ASN A 344 -16.52 21.44 -11.73
N ASP A 345 -17.71 21.71 -12.27
CA ASP A 345 -18.65 22.76 -11.80
C ASP A 345 -17.96 24.11 -11.60
N PHE A 346 -17.15 24.50 -12.57
CA PHE A 346 -16.31 25.68 -12.51
C PHE A 346 -17.14 26.96 -12.52
N ARG A 347 -16.75 27.86 -11.62
CA ARG A 347 -17.26 29.23 -11.52
C ARG A 347 -16.07 30.15 -11.38
N TRP A 348 -15.90 31.02 -12.35
CA TRP A 348 -14.82 31.99 -12.28
C TRP A 348 -15.06 32.97 -11.12
N SER A 349 -13.97 33.29 -10.42
CA SER A 349 -13.90 34.35 -9.43
C SER A 349 -12.50 34.95 -9.49
N GLN A 350 -12.41 36.28 -9.37
CA GLN A 350 -11.13 36.98 -9.35
C GLN A 350 -10.22 36.55 -8.19
N GLN A 351 -10.80 36.03 -7.10
CA GLN A 351 -10.05 35.49 -5.96
C GLN A 351 -9.33 34.17 -6.28
N LEU A 352 -9.84 33.43 -7.28
CA LEU A 352 -9.33 32.11 -7.66
C LEU A 352 -8.25 32.24 -8.75
N ILE A 353 -8.50 33.09 -9.75
CA ILE A 353 -7.54 33.46 -10.79
C ILE A 353 -7.98 34.79 -11.42
N PRO A 354 -7.07 35.77 -11.60
CA PRO A 354 -7.38 36.97 -12.39
C PRO A 354 -7.86 36.61 -13.80
N TRP A 355 -8.80 37.38 -14.35
CA TRP A 355 -9.38 37.09 -15.67
C TRP A 355 -8.30 36.98 -16.76
N HIS A 356 -7.36 37.94 -16.78
CA HIS A 356 -6.23 37.93 -17.71
C HIS A 356 -5.36 36.67 -17.59
N ASP A 357 -5.06 36.22 -16.36
CA ASP A 357 -4.27 35.03 -16.13
C ASP A 357 -5.01 33.76 -16.55
N LEU A 358 -6.34 33.72 -16.42
CA LEU A 358 -7.15 32.62 -16.96
C LEU A 358 -7.15 32.61 -18.49
N LEU A 359 -7.20 33.78 -19.13
CA LEU A 359 -7.07 33.89 -20.58
C LEU A 359 -5.71 33.38 -21.07
N LEU A 360 -4.62 33.77 -20.39
CA LEU A 360 -3.26 33.29 -20.65
C LEU A 360 -3.14 31.79 -20.42
N LEU A 361 -3.70 31.29 -19.32
CA LEU A 361 -3.76 29.87 -19.00
C LEU A 361 -4.36 29.13 -20.18
N LEU A 362 -5.58 29.46 -20.58
CA LEU A 362 -6.29 28.75 -21.65
C LEU A 362 -5.61 28.85 -23.03
N GLU A 363 -4.77 29.84 -23.28
CA GLU A 363 -4.05 30.01 -24.54
C GLU A 363 -2.73 29.24 -24.61
N GLY A 364 -2.23 28.71 -23.49
CA GLY A 364 -0.86 28.19 -23.43
C GLY A 364 0.19 29.26 -23.15
N GLY A 365 -0.23 30.46 -22.75
CA GLY A 365 0.66 31.51 -22.28
C GLY A 365 1.32 31.16 -20.95
N LEU A 366 2.37 31.89 -20.63
CA LEU A 366 3.07 31.75 -19.35
C LEU A 366 2.23 32.39 -18.24
N VAL A 367 1.89 31.61 -17.21
CA VAL A 367 1.13 32.05 -16.05
C VAL A 367 1.92 31.79 -14.78
N HIS A 368 1.96 32.80 -13.90
CA HIS A 368 2.58 32.72 -12.58
C HIS A 368 1.53 32.48 -11.51
N PHE A 369 1.57 31.33 -10.85
CA PHE A 369 0.69 31.05 -9.72
C PHE A 369 1.43 31.23 -8.40
N PRO A 370 0.82 31.90 -7.40
CA PRO A 370 1.44 32.08 -6.09
C PRO A 370 1.79 30.74 -5.44
N ALA A 371 2.98 30.66 -4.84
CA ALA A 371 3.45 29.48 -4.12
C ALA A 371 4.03 29.84 -2.74
N PRO A 372 3.90 28.96 -1.74
CA PRO A 372 4.44 29.23 -0.40
C PRO A 372 5.96 29.26 -0.43
N LYS A 373 6.55 30.43 -0.14
CA LYS A 373 8.01 30.64 -0.22
C LYS A 373 8.82 29.81 0.79
N THR A 374 8.15 29.21 1.78
CA THR A 374 8.75 28.25 2.72
C THR A 374 9.11 26.92 2.06
N HIS A 375 8.42 26.55 0.97
CA HIS A 375 8.61 25.29 0.25
C HIS A 375 9.07 25.49 -1.20
N PHE A 376 8.80 26.65 -1.79
CA PHE A 376 9.11 26.96 -3.19
C PHE A 376 9.99 28.20 -3.30
N ALA A 377 11.09 28.10 -4.04
CA ALA A 377 11.99 29.24 -4.27
C ALA A 377 11.39 30.31 -5.18
N ARG A 378 10.41 29.94 -6.02
CA ARG A 378 9.75 30.80 -7.02
C ARG A 378 8.26 30.46 -7.07
N ASP A 379 7.48 31.35 -7.66
CA ASP A 379 6.09 31.05 -8.00
C ASP A 379 6.02 29.91 -9.02
N LEU A 380 4.91 29.19 -9.01
CA LEU A 380 4.70 28.09 -9.94
C LEU A 380 4.50 28.67 -11.33
N ILE A 381 5.22 28.11 -12.31
CA ILE A 381 5.11 28.52 -13.70
C ILE A 381 4.54 27.35 -14.48
N LEU A 382 3.37 27.54 -15.07
CA LEU A 382 2.81 26.55 -15.97
C LEU A 382 3.32 26.80 -17.39
N THR A 383 4.43 26.16 -17.75
CA THR A 383 5.05 26.26 -19.09
C THR A 383 4.59 25.17 -20.06
N GLY A 384 3.92 24.13 -19.57
CA GLY A 384 3.44 23.01 -20.39
C GLY A 384 2.24 23.38 -21.25
N ASP A 385 1.79 22.47 -22.09
CA ASP A 385 0.61 22.58 -22.95
C ASP A 385 -0.63 21.91 -22.31
N THR A 386 -0.60 21.66 -21.00
CA THR A 386 -1.60 20.93 -20.21
C THR A 386 -3.05 21.24 -20.65
N PRO A 387 -3.77 20.26 -21.20
CA PRO A 387 -5.18 20.34 -21.57
C PRO A 387 -6.08 20.88 -20.46
N VAL A 388 -7.04 21.73 -20.82
CA VAL A 388 -8.06 22.22 -19.87
C VAL A 388 -9.45 21.75 -20.28
N PHE A 389 -10.04 20.95 -19.41
CA PHE A 389 -11.43 20.52 -19.49
C PHE A 389 -12.23 21.19 -18.38
N ALA A 390 -13.47 21.58 -18.68
CA ALA A 390 -14.35 22.20 -17.71
C ALA A 390 -15.78 21.72 -17.82
N THR A 391 -16.51 21.78 -16.71
CA THR A 391 -17.97 21.74 -16.71
C THR A 391 -18.48 22.97 -15.99
N SER A 392 -19.58 23.55 -16.46
CA SER A 392 -20.20 24.70 -15.79
C SER A 392 -21.72 24.69 -15.99
N LYS A 393 -22.41 25.45 -15.14
CA LYS A 393 -23.85 25.67 -15.30
C LYS A 393 -24.16 26.58 -16.50
N HIS A 394 -23.35 27.62 -16.67
CA HIS A 394 -23.50 28.67 -17.67
C HIS A 394 -22.16 28.97 -18.34
N ALA A 395 -22.21 29.59 -19.51
CA ALA A 395 -21.01 30.14 -20.14
C ALA A 395 -20.30 31.11 -19.18
N LEU A 396 -18.97 31.16 -19.25
CA LEU A 396 -18.19 32.10 -18.48
C LEU A 396 -18.37 33.50 -19.07
N VAL A 397 -18.79 34.45 -18.24
CA VAL A 397 -19.01 35.84 -18.62
C VAL A 397 -18.21 36.75 -17.70
N TYR A 398 -17.70 37.85 -18.23
CA TYR A 398 -17.07 38.88 -17.43
C TYR A 398 -18.10 39.96 -17.07
N ILE A 399 -18.21 40.27 -15.78
CA ILE A 399 -19.16 41.27 -15.28
C ILE A 399 -18.36 42.45 -14.73
N LYS A 400 -18.56 43.64 -15.31
CA LYS A 400 -17.94 44.89 -14.91
C LYS A 400 -19.03 45.90 -14.56
N ALA A 401 -18.97 46.45 -13.34
CA ALA A 401 -19.95 47.41 -12.83
C ALA A 401 -21.43 46.93 -12.95
N GLY A 402 -21.67 45.63 -12.79
CA GLY A 402 -23.01 45.03 -12.85
C GLY A 402 -23.53 44.74 -14.26
N ALA A 403 -22.79 45.07 -15.31
CA ALA A 403 -23.10 44.73 -16.69
C ALA A 403 -22.14 43.67 -17.24
N ILE A 404 -22.60 42.87 -18.21
CA ILE A 404 -21.73 41.97 -18.96
C ILE A 404 -20.84 42.82 -19.85
N ASP A 405 -19.54 42.57 -19.80
CA ASP A 405 -18.58 43.13 -20.74
C ASP A 405 -18.47 42.18 -21.93
N ASP A 406 -19.09 42.55 -23.05
CA ASP A 406 -19.18 41.70 -24.23
C ASP A 406 -17.81 41.39 -24.83
N VAL A 407 -16.88 42.36 -24.78
CA VAL A 407 -15.53 42.21 -25.35
C VAL A 407 -14.73 41.18 -24.55
N GLU A 408 -14.68 41.32 -23.23
CA GLU A 408 -13.97 40.37 -22.37
C GLU A 408 -14.62 38.98 -22.42
N THR A 409 -15.95 38.93 -22.48
CA THR A 409 -16.72 37.67 -22.61
C THR A 409 -16.44 36.97 -23.94
N GLU A 410 -16.39 37.71 -25.05
CA GLU A 410 -16.04 37.18 -26.36
C GLU A 410 -14.61 36.62 -26.35
N MET A 411 -13.65 37.36 -25.76
CA MET A 411 -12.28 36.88 -25.59
C MET A 411 -12.24 35.55 -24.86
N MET A 412 -12.99 35.36 -23.78
CA MET A 412 -13.06 34.06 -23.11
C MET A 412 -13.68 32.99 -24.00
N SER A 413 -14.76 33.31 -24.71
CA SER A 413 -15.53 32.34 -25.51
C SER A 413 -14.68 31.65 -26.58
N VAL A 414 -13.79 32.38 -27.27
CA VAL A 414 -12.93 31.85 -28.35
C VAL A 414 -11.80 30.94 -27.84
N ARG A 415 -11.65 30.80 -26.52
CA ARG A 415 -10.69 29.85 -25.92
C ARG A 415 -11.32 28.48 -25.66
N TRP A 416 -12.64 28.35 -25.82
CA TRP A 416 -13.38 27.13 -25.53
C TRP A 416 -14.09 26.56 -26.76
N ARG A 417 -14.02 25.23 -26.93
CA ARG A 417 -15.04 24.44 -27.62
C ARG A 417 -16.15 24.14 -26.63
N GLN A 418 -17.32 24.73 -26.88
CA GLN A 418 -18.45 24.67 -25.97
C GLN A 418 -19.44 23.60 -26.46
N PHE A 419 -19.79 22.68 -25.56
CA PHE A 419 -20.87 21.72 -25.80
C PHE A 419 -22.00 21.99 -24.81
N ILE A 420 -23.20 22.23 -25.32
CA ILE A 420 -24.35 22.61 -24.51
C ILE A 420 -25.22 21.38 -24.25
N LEU A 421 -25.34 21.00 -22.99
CA LEU A 421 -26.15 19.88 -22.54
C LEU A 421 -27.39 20.42 -21.82
N GLN A 422 -28.52 20.53 -22.53
CA GLN A 422 -29.78 21.06 -22.00
C GLN A 422 -30.71 19.98 -21.43
N SER A 423 -30.59 18.74 -21.91
CA SER A 423 -31.45 17.62 -21.53
C SER A 423 -31.08 17.10 -20.14
N GLN A 424 -31.92 17.36 -19.14
CA GLN A 424 -31.77 16.82 -17.79
C GLN A 424 -32.25 15.38 -17.73
N ILE A 425 -31.46 14.50 -17.11
CA ILE A 425 -31.77 13.09 -16.94
C ILE A 425 -32.71 12.94 -15.74
N PRO A 426 -33.95 12.44 -15.93
CA PRO A 426 -34.90 12.21 -14.84
C PRO A 426 -34.34 11.26 -13.79
N LEU A 427 -34.69 11.45 -12.52
CA LEU A 427 -34.17 10.63 -11.41
C LEU A 427 -34.38 9.12 -11.62
N VAL A 428 -35.52 8.74 -12.22
CA VAL A 428 -35.87 7.34 -12.52
C VAL A 428 -34.97 6.69 -13.59
N GLU A 429 -34.29 7.49 -14.41
CA GLU A 429 -33.36 7.04 -15.44
C GLU A 429 -31.89 7.14 -15.01
N GLN A 430 -31.61 7.76 -13.86
CA GLN A 430 -30.25 7.94 -13.38
C GLN A 430 -29.65 6.60 -12.95
N GLN A 431 -28.44 6.34 -13.42
CA GLN A 431 -27.68 5.14 -13.08
C GLN A 431 -26.35 5.52 -12.43
N VAL A 432 -25.96 4.76 -11.41
CA VAL A 432 -24.64 4.90 -10.78
C VAL A 432 -23.68 3.97 -11.52
N ILE A 433 -22.77 4.57 -12.29
CA ILE A 433 -21.70 3.85 -12.99
C ILE A 433 -20.38 4.55 -12.68
N SER A 434 -19.39 3.75 -12.26
CA SER A 434 -18.03 4.25 -12.00
C SER A 434 -17.38 4.79 -13.29
N PRO A 435 -16.54 5.84 -13.20
CA PRO A 435 -15.78 6.32 -14.35
C PRO A 435 -14.93 5.19 -14.92
N CYS A 436 -15.00 4.98 -16.24
CA CYS A 436 -14.31 3.88 -16.90
C CYS A 436 -13.31 4.40 -17.93
N GLY A 437 -12.01 4.29 -17.62
CA GLY A 437 -10.93 4.70 -18.52
C GLY A 437 -10.94 3.93 -19.84
N HIS A 438 -11.08 2.60 -19.80
CA HIS A 438 -11.16 1.75 -21.00
C HIS A 438 -12.29 2.17 -21.95
N CYS A 439 -13.50 2.35 -21.41
CA CYS A 439 -14.66 2.73 -22.23
C CYS A 439 -14.49 4.13 -22.82
N PHE A 440 -13.97 5.08 -22.02
CA PHE A 440 -13.69 6.44 -22.49
C PHE A 440 -12.63 6.44 -23.58
N ALA A 441 -11.51 5.76 -23.38
CA ALA A 441 -10.43 5.70 -24.34
C ALA A 441 -10.89 5.13 -25.69
N ASN A 442 -11.60 4.00 -25.67
CA ASN A 442 -12.21 3.44 -26.88
C ASN A 442 -13.27 4.35 -27.50
N PHE A 443 -14.06 5.04 -26.66
CA PHE A 443 -15.05 6.00 -27.14
C PHE A 443 -14.39 7.16 -27.90
N ILE A 444 -13.24 7.66 -27.45
CA ILE A 444 -12.51 8.73 -28.16
C ILE A 444 -11.79 8.17 -29.40
N LEU A 445 -10.98 7.12 -29.24
CA LEU A 445 -10.07 6.61 -30.28
C LEU A 445 -10.80 5.99 -31.48
N LEU A 446 -11.90 5.25 -31.27
CA LEU A 446 -12.62 4.57 -32.36
C LEU A 446 -13.20 5.54 -33.39
N ASN A 447 -13.44 6.81 -33.03
CA ASN A 447 -13.96 7.81 -33.95
C ASN A 447 -12.86 8.58 -34.69
N MET A 448 -11.57 8.30 -34.39
CA MET A 448 -10.43 8.90 -35.08
C MET A 448 -9.90 8.01 -36.22
N GLN A 449 -10.37 6.75 -36.30
CA GLN A 449 -9.99 5.76 -37.33
C GLN A 449 -11.00 5.67 -38.48
N THR A 450 -12.06 6.49 -38.45
CA THR A 450 -13.05 6.71 -39.51
C THR A 450 -12.87 8.10 -40.06
#